data_AF-A0A8K0CW02-F1
#
_entry.id   AF-A0A8K0CW02-F1
#
_cell.length_a   1.000
_cell.length_b   1.000
_cell.length_c   1.000
_cell.angle_alpha   90.00
_cell.angle_beta   90.00
_cell.angle_gamma   90.00
#
_symmetry.space_group_name_H-M   'P 1'
#
loop_
_entity.id
_entity.type
_entity.pdbx_description
1 polymer ?
#
loop_
_entity_poly.entity_id
_entity_poly.type
_entity_poly.pdbx_seq_one_letter_code
_entity_poly.pdbx_strand_id
1 'polypeptide(L)'
;MSCTPNGLINFISPGFGGRTSDITIIENCNFLETLEPGTFVLADRGFKHVEQVLAQNGIKLLRPPSVAAGSKLSKEEVRQT
;
A
#
# COMPACT_ATOMS: atom_id res chain seq x y z
N MET A 1 -7.00 6.91 3.22
CA MET A 1 -6.98 6.47 4.64
C MET A 1 -5.99 5.32 4.74
N SER A 2 -5.22 5.27 5.82
CA SER A 2 -4.40 4.12 6.18
C SER A 2 -4.74 3.66 7.60
N CYS A 3 -4.38 2.42 7.91
CA CYS A 3 -4.50 1.86 9.25
C CYS A 3 -3.29 1.01 9.61
N THR A 4 -3.04 0.87 10.91
CA THR A 4 -2.06 -0.07 11.45
C THR A 4 -2.54 -1.51 11.29
N PRO A 5 -1.65 -2.52 11.44
CA PRO A 5 -2.04 -3.93 11.31
C PRO A 5 -3.13 -4.40 12.28
N ASN A 6 -3.29 -3.74 13.43
CA ASN A 6 -4.35 -4.00 14.41
C ASN A 6 -5.63 -3.16 14.18
N GLY A 7 -5.71 -2.44 13.05
CA GLY A 7 -6.93 -1.75 12.61
C GLY A 7 -7.12 -0.33 13.16
N LEU A 8 -6.14 0.26 13.84
CA LEU A 8 -6.24 1.67 14.22
C LEU A 8 -5.96 2.56 13.02
N ILE A 9 -6.81 3.57 12.81
CA ILE A 9 -6.56 4.59 11.79
C ILE A 9 -5.35 5.41 12.22
N ASN A 10 -4.31 5.43 11.38
CA ASN A 10 -3.10 6.23 11.61
C ASN A 10 -2.99 7.43 10.68
N PHE A 11 -3.77 7.48 9.59
CA PHE A 11 -3.71 8.56 8.61
C PHE A 11 -4.99 8.73 7.81
N ILE A 12 -5.41 9.99 7.62
CA ILE A 12 -6.50 10.40 6.75
C ILE A 12 -5.98 11.45 5.77
N SER A 13 -6.04 11.14 4.48
CA SER A 13 -5.69 12.09 3.42
C SER A 13 -6.76 13.17 3.28
N PRO A 14 -6.42 14.38 2.77
CA PRO A 14 -7.43 15.29 2.25
C PRO A 14 -8.25 14.63 1.14
N GLY A 15 -9.42 15.22 0.84
CA GLY A 15 -10.26 14.79 -0.27
C GLY A 15 -9.62 15.17 -1.61
N PHE A 16 -9.71 14.27 -2.59
CA PHE A 16 -9.27 14.50 -3.96
C PHE A 16 -10.46 14.38 -4.92
N GLY A 17 -10.41 15.13 -6.02
CA GLY A 17 -11.43 15.07 -7.07
C GLY A 17 -11.49 13.69 -7.73
N GLY A 18 -12.62 13.38 -8.38
CA GLY A 18 -12.78 12.13 -9.12
C GLY A 18 -11.72 11.97 -10.22
N ARG A 19 -11.34 10.71 -10.51
CA ARG A 19 -10.30 10.33 -11.51
C ARG A 19 -8.87 10.78 -11.17
N THR A 20 -8.62 11.33 -9.97
CA THR A 20 -7.26 11.54 -9.48
C THR A 20 -6.57 10.18 -9.32
N SER A 21 -5.33 10.07 -9.81
CA SER A 21 -4.58 8.82 -9.73
C SER A 21 -4.00 8.58 -8.34
N ASP A 22 -3.82 7.30 -7.97
CA ASP A 22 -3.30 6.92 -6.64
C ASP A 22 -1.92 7.52 -6.36
N ILE A 23 -1.05 7.59 -7.38
CA ILE A 23 0.28 8.19 -7.27
C ILE A 23 0.19 9.69 -6.96
N THR A 24 -0.67 10.42 -7.66
CA THR A 24 -0.90 11.85 -7.39
C THR A 24 -1.42 12.05 -5.96
N ILE A 25 -2.31 11.18 -5.48
CA ILE A 25 -2.81 11.25 -4.10
C ILE A 25 -1.65 11.08 -3.12
N ILE A 26 -0.84 10.02 -3.25
CA ILE A 26 0.27 9.75 -2.32
C ILE A 26 1.30 10.89 -2.30
N GLU A 27 1.66 11.43 -3.47
CA GLU A 27 2.61 12.54 -3.58
C GLU A 27 2.11 13.85 -2.95
N ASN A 28 0.78 14.07 -2.92
CA ASN A 28 0.20 15.36 -2.52
C ASN A 28 -0.58 15.31 -1.19
N CYS A 29 -0.70 14.15 -0.54
CA CYS A 29 -1.43 14.01 0.71
C CYS A 29 -0.55 14.00 1.97
N ASN A 30 0.77 14.12 1.82
CA ASN A 30 1.77 14.03 2.89
C ASN A 30 1.78 12.69 3.62
N PHE A 31 1.24 11.62 3.01
CA PHE A 31 1.26 10.28 3.61
C PHE A 31 2.68 9.77 3.84
N LEU A 32 3.60 10.02 2.91
CA LEU A 32 4.99 9.54 2.98
C LEU A 32 5.74 10.13 4.17
N GLU A 33 5.45 11.39 4.53
CA GLU A 33 6.06 12.10 5.66
C GLU A 33 5.68 11.48 7.02
N THR A 34 4.59 10.70 7.05
CA THR A 34 4.13 10.00 8.27
C THR A 34 4.79 8.64 8.48
N LEU A 35 5.55 8.15 7.51
CA LEU A 35 6.16 6.83 7.52
C LEU A 35 7.67 6.91 7.70
N GLU A 36 8.20 5.99 8.49
CA GLU A 36 9.65 5.86 8.66
C GLU A 36 10.24 4.97 7.55
N PRO A 37 11.46 5.26 7.07
CA PRO A 37 12.19 4.35 6.20
C PRO A 37 12.27 2.94 6.81
N GLY A 38 12.04 1.91 6.00
CA GLY A 38 11.93 0.51 6.45
C GLY A 38 10.50 0.05 6.77
N THR A 39 9.51 0.96 6.73
CA THR A 39 8.10 0.60 6.90
C THR A 39 7.59 -0.28 5.76
N PHE A 40 6.69 -1.20 6.09
CA PHE A 40 5.94 -2.00 5.12
C PHE A 40 4.53 -1.46 4.98
N VAL A 41 4.12 -1.15 3.76
CA VAL A 41 2.76 -0.72 3.42
C VAL A 41 2.08 -1.85 2.68
N LEU A 42 0.93 -2.31 3.18
CA LEU A 42 0.06 -3.24 2.48
C LEU A 42 -0.96 -2.45 1.66
N ALA A 43 -1.03 -2.68 0.35
CA ALA A 43 -2.05 -2.07 -0.50
C ALA A 43 -2.65 -3.07 -1.49
N ASP A 44 -3.86 -2.77 -1.94
CA ASP A 44 -4.53 -3.55 -2.98
C ASP A 44 -3.78 -3.46 -4.32
N ARG A 45 -3.95 -4.46 -5.19
CA ARG A 45 -3.35 -4.48 -6.53
C ARG A 45 -3.87 -3.35 -7.44
N GLY A 46 -5.03 -2.79 -7.15
CA GLY A 46 -5.57 -1.61 -7.80
C GLY A 46 -4.70 -0.36 -7.64
N PHE A 47 -3.90 -0.26 -6.57
CA PHE A 47 -2.94 0.82 -6.34
C PHE A 47 -1.71 0.65 -7.25
N LYS A 48 -1.87 1.11 -8.49
CA LYS A 48 -0.84 1.02 -9.54
C LYS A 48 0.14 2.17 -9.44
N HIS A 49 1.38 1.93 -9.86
CA HIS A 49 2.45 2.93 -9.97
C HIS A 49 2.91 3.60 -8.66
N VAL A 50 2.37 3.23 -7.50
CA VAL A 50 2.80 3.81 -6.20
C VAL A 50 4.11 3.24 -5.66
N GLU A 51 4.52 2.06 -6.13
CA GLU A 51 5.70 1.34 -5.63
C GLU A 51 7.00 2.13 -5.81
N GLN A 52 7.14 2.84 -6.93
CA GLN A 52 8.32 3.66 -7.20
C GLN A 52 8.46 4.78 -6.17
N VAL A 53 7.37 5.49 -5.88
CA VAL A 53 7.35 6.60 -4.92
C VAL A 53 7.61 6.10 -3.49
N LEU A 54 7.04 4.95 -3.13
CA LEU A 54 7.30 4.33 -1.83
C LEU A 54 8.76 3.90 -1.68
N ALA A 55 9.32 3.25 -2.70
CA ALA A 55 10.71 2.78 -2.69
C ALA A 55 11.72 3.94 -2.60
N GLN A 56 11.44 5.08 -3.25
CA GLN A 56 12.26 6.29 -3.13
C GLN A 56 12.33 6.83 -1.70
N ASN A 57 11.32 6.54 -0.87
CA ASN A 57 11.25 6.92 0.53
C ASN A 57 11.67 5.78 1.48
N GLY A 58 12.26 4.71 0.95
CA GLY A 58 12.68 3.54 1.74
C GLY A 58 11.51 2.71 2.28
N ILE A 59 10.32 2.84 1.70
CA ILE A 59 9.12 2.11 2.12
C ILE A 59 8.92 0.91 1.19
N LYS A 60 8.61 -0.27 1.76
CA LYS A 60 8.35 -1.48 0.99
C LYS A 60 6.85 -1.69 0.80
N LEU A 61 6.44 -1.84 -0.45
CA LEU A 61 5.06 -2.18 -0.79
C LEU A 61 4.85 -3.70 -0.76
N LEU A 62 3.88 -4.15 0.01
CA LEU A 62 3.37 -5.52 0.01
C LEU A 62 2.02 -5.54 -0.70
N ARG A 63 1.80 -6.56 -1.55
CA ARG A 63 0.52 -6.80 -2.21
C ARG A 63 0.01 -8.18 -1.84
N PRO A 64 -1.24 -8.33 -1.41
CA PRO A 64 -1.81 -9.64 -1.16
C PRO A 64 -1.71 -10.54 -2.40
N PRO A 65 -1.45 -11.85 -2.20
CA PRO A 65 -1.44 -12.80 -3.30
C PRO A 65 -2.86 -12.95 -3.86
N SER A 66 -2.97 -12.93 -5.18
CA SER A 66 -4.22 -13.24 -5.87
C SER A 66 -4.43 -14.74 -5.82
N VAL A 67 -5.51 -15.19 -5.20
CA VAL A 67 -6.06 -16.49 -5.55
C VAL A 67 -6.61 -16.38 -6.98
N ALA A 68 -5.95 -17.04 -7.94
CA ALA A 68 -6.65 -17.42 -9.16
C ALA A 68 -7.88 -18.22 -8.71
N ALA A 69 -9.05 -17.95 -9.28
CA ALA A 69 -10.28 -18.65 -8.92
C ALA A 69 -10.03 -20.17 -8.97
N GLY A 70 -9.97 -20.82 -7.81
CA GLY A 70 -9.78 -22.28 -7.67
C GLY A 70 -8.40 -22.77 -7.19
N SER A 71 -7.38 -21.92 -7.03
CA SER A 71 -6.04 -22.37 -6.60
C SER A 71 -5.71 -21.91 -5.19
N LYS A 72 -5.62 -22.84 -4.22
CA LYS A 72 -5.07 -22.55 -2.89
C LYS A 72 -3.58 -22.25 -3.02
N LEU A 73 -3.14 -21.11 -2.49
CA LEU A 73 -1.72 -20.79 -2.33
C LEU A 73 -1.06 -21.83 -1.42
N SER A 74 0.14 -22.26 -1.78
CA SER A 74 0.94 -23.18 -0.96
C SER A 74 1.41 -22.51 0.33
N LYS A 75 1.73 -23.30 1.36
CA LYS A 75 2.20 -22.77 2.66
C LYS A 75 3.52 -21.99 2.51
N GLU A 76 4.37 -22.35 1.55
CA GLU A 76 5.59 -21.61 1.25
C GLU A 76 5.33 -20.23 0.64
N GLU A 77 4.36 -20.10 -0.27
CA GLU A 77 4.00 -18.80 -0.89
C GLU A 77 3.37 -17.84 0.13
N VAL A 78 2.62 -18.38 1.10
CA VAL A 78 2.08 -17.59 2.22
C VAL A 78 3.20 -17.06 3.12
N ARG A 79 4.30 -17.79 3.30
CA ARG A 79 5.40 -17.40 4.20
C ARG A 79 6.34 -16.33 3.65
N GLN A 80 6.33 -16.13 2.33
CA GLN A 80 7.14 -15.08 1.66
C GLN A 80 6.35 -13.79 1.39
N THR A 81 5.08 -13.74 1.83
CA THR A 81 4.22 -12.55 1.77
C THR A 81 4.36 -11.71 3.02
#